data_AF-A0A2H9PJ79-F1
#
_entry.id   AF-A0A2H9PJ79-F1
#
_cell.length_a   1.000
_cell.length_b   1.000
_cell.length_c   1.000
_cell.angle_alpha   90.00
_cell.angle_beta   90.00
_cell.angle_gamma   90.00
#
_symmetry.space_group_name_H-M   'P 1'
#
loop_
_entity.id
_entity.type
_entity.pdbx_description
1 polymer ?
#
loop_
_entity_poly.entity_id
_entity_poly.type
_entity_poly.pdbx_seq_one_letter_code
_entity_poly.pdbx_strand_id
1 'polypeptide(L)'
;MIITICASLKFISQINEVKSILEKKGHSVLVPLSAEINQDKEYWNHLKSNNIEKFASIKGGRMKGHFDKIKSSDAILVLNYDKHGNKNY
;
A
#
# COMPACT_ATOMS: atom_id res chain seq x y z
N MET A 1 -7.63 5.59 17.38
CA MET A 1 -8.10 4.53 16.45
C MET A 1 -6.95 4.08 15.59
N ILE A 2 -6.93 2.79 15.26
CA ILE A 2 -6.06 2.19 14.26
C ILE A 2 -6.79 2.28 12.91
N ILE A 3 -6.22 2.99 11.94
CA ILE A 3 -6.79 3.17 10.60
C ILE A 3 -5.84 2.55 9.58
N THR A 4 -6.35 1.62 8.76
CA THR A 4 -5.58 1.13 7.60
C THR A 4 -5.93 1.91 6.35
N ILE A 5 -4.94 2.50 5.69
CA ILE A 5 -5.11 3.14 4.38
C ILE A 5 -4.98 2.10 3.27
N CYS A 6 -6.01 2.04 2.43
CA CYS A 6 -6.05 1.22 1.21
C CYS A 6 -5.99 2.14 -0.01
N ALA A 7 -4.97 1.98 -0.85
CA ALA A 7 -4.81 2.79 -2.06
C ALA A 7 -3.88 2.12 -3.07
N SER A 8 -3.97 2.54 -4.33
CA SER A 8 -3.00 2.16 -5.36
C SER A 8 -1.61 2.72 -5.03
N LEU A 9 -0.56 1.88 -5.11
CA LEU A 9 0.85 2.26 -4.88
C LEU A 9 1.37 3.32 -5.87
N LYS A 10 0.61 3.66 -6.91
CA LYS A 10 0.90 4.84 -7.74
C LYS A 10 0.81 6.15 -6.93
N PHE A 11 0.07 6.14 -5.83
CA PHE A 11 -0.25 7.31 -5.03
C PHE A 11 0.49 7.30 -3.67
N ILE A 12 1.72 6.77 -3.60
CA ILE A 12 2.51 6.68 -2.35
C ILE A 12 2.67 8.05 -1.70
N SER A 13 2.90 9.12 -2.47
CA SER A 13 2.99 10.47 -1.93
C SER A 13 1.71 10.89 -1.19
N GLN A 14 0.54 10.63 -1.80
CA GLN A 14 -0.76 10.92 -1.19
C GLN A 14 -1.03 10.02 0.02
N ILE A 15 -0.63 8.74 -0.02
CA ILE A 15 -0.74 7.82 1.12
C ILE A 15 0.05 8.39 2.31
N ASN A 16 1.28 8.84 2.08
CA ASN A 16 2.15 9.39 3.12
C ASN A 16 1.65 10.73 3.66
N GLU A 17 1.09 11.59 2.80
CA GLU A 17 0.45 12.83 3.20
C GLU A 17 -0.76 12.58 4.12
N VAL A 18 -1.70 11.73 3.69
CA VAL A 18 -2.89 11.41 4.48
C VAL A 18 -2.52 10.70 5.79
N LYS A 19 -1.52 9.81 5.74
CA LYS A 19 -0.93 9.20 6.94
C LYS A 19 -0.49 10.26 7.94
N SER A 20 0.32 11.23 7.51
CA SER A 20 0.81 12.30 8.38
C SER A 20 -0.34 13.13 8.99
N ILE A 21 -1.38 13.43 8.20
CA ILE A 21 -2.55 14.18 8.67
C ILE A 21 -3.30 13.41 9.75
N LEU A 22 -3.54 12.11 9.54
CA LEU A 22 -4.26 11.26 10.49
C LEU A 22 -3.44 11.03 11.78
N GLU A 23 -2.14 10.84 11.66
CA GLU A 23 -1.24 10.69 12.81
C GLU A 23 -1.22 11.97 13.66
N LYS A 24 -1.17 13.16 13.03
CA LYS A 24 -1.30 14.46 13.72
C LYS A 24 -2.63 14.64 14.46
N LYS A 25 -3.67 13.90 14.06
CA LYS A 25 -4.98 13.89 14.74
C LYS A 25 -5.07 12.83 15.85
N GLY A 26 -3.99 12.13 16.16
CA GLY A 26 -3.94 11.13 17.23
C GLY A 26 -4.38 9.72 16.81
N HIS A 27 -4.44 9.43 15.51
CA HIS A 27 -4.70 8.08 15.00
C HIS A 27 -3.39 7.30 14.79
N SER A 28 -3.43 5.99 14.98
CA SER A 28 -2.36 5.09 14.53
C SER A 28 -2.67 4.64 13.11
N VAL A 29 -1.78 4.87 12.16
CA VAL A 29 -2.06 4.63 10.74
C VAL A 29 -1.21 3.50 10.18
N LEU A 30 -1.87 2.51 9.59
CA LEU A 30 -1.23 1.39 8.91
C LEU A 30 -1.33 1.59 7.39
N VAL A 31 -0.22 1.38 6.69
CA VAL A 31 -0.14 1.50 5.22
C VAL A 31 0.38 0.20 4.59
N PRO A 32 0.23 -0.04 3.28
CA PRO A 32 0.86 -1.17 2.61
C PRO A 32 2.38 -1.12 2.80
N LEU A 33 3.04 -2.28 3.00
CA LEU A 33 4.50 -2.32 3.17
C LEU A 33 5.27 -1.68 2.01
N SER A 34 4.69 -1.68 0.81
CA SER A 34 5.34 -1.07 -0.36
C SER A 34 5.33 0.47 -0.33
N ALA A 35 4.50 1.09 0.51
CA ALA A 35 4.55 2.53 0.78
C ALA A 35 5.66 2.87 1.81
N GLU A 36 6.09 1.90 2.61
CA GLU A 36 7.19 2.02 3.58
C GLU A 36 8.54 1.66 2.93
N ILE A 37 8.56 0.57 2.15
CA ILE A 37 9.74 0.03 1.45
C ILE A 37 9.41 -0.04 -0.04
N ASN A 38 9.68 1.07 -0.72
CA ASN A 38 9.48 1.15 -2.15
C ASN A 38 10.66 0.52 -2.90
N GLN A 39 10.35 -0.27 -3.92
CA GLN A 39 11.31 -0.86 -4.84
C GLN A 39 10.96 -0.35 -6.23
N ASP A 40 11.96 0.02 -7.01
CA ASP A 40 11.72 0.57 -8.33
C ASP A 40 11.20 -0.47 -9.33
N LYS A 41 10.83 0.02 -10.51
CA LYS A 41 10.29 -0.82 -11.59
C LYS A 41 11.35 -1.80 -12.11
N GLU A 42 12.63 -1.44 -12.09
CA GLU A 42 13.72 -2.27 -12.58
C GLU A 42 13.91 -3.50 -11.71
N TYR A 43 13.94 -3.32 -10.38
CA TYR A 43 13.95 -4.41 -9.40
C TYR A 43 12.82 -5.42 -9.66
N TRP A 44 11.59 -4.94 -9.81
CA TRP A 44 10.43 -5.81 -10.02
C TRP A 44 10.48 -6.52 -11.37
N ASN A 45 10.89 -5.83 -12.42
CA ASN A 45 11.04 -6.42 -13.76
C ASN A 45 12.13 -7.49 -13.76
N HIS A 46 13.29 -7.19 -13.19
CA HIS A 46 14.41 -8.13 -13.07
C HIS A 46 13.98 -9.37 -12.29
N LEU A 47 13.33 -9.19 -11.13
CA LEU A 47 12.86 -10.31 -10.32
C LEU A 47 11.82 -11.16 -11.04
N LYS A 48 10.87 -10.53 -11.74
CA LYS A 48 9.83 -11.24 -12.50
C LYS A 48 10.42 -12.07 -13.64
N SER A 49 11.40 -11.53 -14.35
CA SER A 49 12.05 -12.21 -15.49
C SER A 49 12.97 -13.34 -15.05
N ASN A 50 13.71 -13.17 -13.95
CA ASN A 50 14.75 -14.11 -13.54
C ASN A 50 14.32 -15.11 -12.46
N ASN A 51 13.27 -14.80 -11.67
CA ASN A 51 12.78 -15.68 -10.62
C ASN A 51 11.31 -15.41 -10.30
N ILE A 52 10.42 -15.96 -11.13
CA ILE A 52 8.97 -15.75 -11.02
C ILE A 52 8.37 -16.25 -9.70
N GLU A 53 8.91 -17.33 -9.14
CA GLU A 53 8.45 -17.89 -7.85
C GLU A 53 8.76 -16.92 -6.70
N LYS A 54 9.99 -16.38 -6.66
CA LYS A 54 10.36 -15.37 -5.67
C LYS A 54 9.56 -14.08 -5.85
N PHE A 55 9.34 -13.66 -7.10
CA PHE A 55 8.45 -12.53 -7.41
C PHE A 55 7.05 -12.73 -6.82
N ALA A 56 6.42 -13.88 -7.11
CA ALA A 56 5.08 -14.20 -6.64
C ALA A 56 5.02 -14.32 -5.11
N SER A 57 6.01 -14.97 -4.49
CA SER A 57 6.12 -15.13 -3.05
C SER A 57 6.21 -13.78 -2.31
N ILE A 58 7.07 -12.87 -2.76
CA ILE A 58 7.20 -11.54 -2.16
C ILE A 58 5.91 -10.74 -2.32
N LYS A 59 5.28 -10.76 -3.50
CA LYS A 59 4.03 -10.04 -3.76
C LYS A 59 2.89 -10.60 -2.92
N GLY A 60 2.77 -11.91 -2.83
CA GLY A 60 1.78 -12.61 -2.00
C GLY A 60 1.97 -12.30 -0.51
N GLY A 61 3.20 -12.33 -0.01
CA GLY A 61 3.52 -11.95 1.38
C GLY A 61 3.16 -10.50 1.69
N ARG A 62 3.48 -9.56 0.79
CA ARG A 62 3.10 -8.14 0.94
C ARG A 62 1.58 -7.95 0.94
N MET A 63 0.85 -8.68 0.11
CA MET A 63 -0.62 -8.67 0.07
C MET A 63 -1.20 -9.21 1.37
N LYS A 64 -0.76 -10.39 1.81
CA LYS A 64 -1.22 -11.02 3.06
C LYS A 64 -0.96 -10.13 4.27
N GLY A 65 0.24 -9.58 4.39
CA GLY A 65 0.57 -8.66 5.48
C GLY A 65 -0.27 -7.39 5.49
N HIS A 66 -0.72 -6.91 4.32
CA HIS A 66 -1.66 -5.78 4.28
C HIS A 66 -3.08 -6.19 4.68
N PHE A 67 -3.55 -7.39 4.30
CA PHE A 67 -4.80 -7.94 4.81
C PHE A 67 -4.80 -8.11 6.34
N ASP A 68 -3.67 -8.54 6.92
CA ASP A 68 -3.52 -8.64 8.37
C ASP A 68 -3.62 -7.25 9.03
N LYS A 69 -3.02 -6.21 8.43
CA LYS A 69 -3.19 -4.81 8.86
C LYS A 69 -4.67 -4.38 8.83
N ILE A 70 -5.39 -4.66 7.74
CA ILE A 70 -6.83 -4.38 7.62
C ILE A 70 -7.63 -5.06 8.75
N LYS A 71 -7.38 -6.35 8.98
CA LYS A 71 -8.07 -7.12 10.03
C LYS A 71 -7.82 -6.57 11.43
N SER A 72 -6.65 -6.00 11.68
CA SER A 72 -6.25 -5.42 12.97
C SER A 72 -6.72 -3.98 13.19
N SER A 73 -7.30 -3.32 12.17
CA SER A 73 -7.69 -1.90 12.26
C SER A 73 -9.14 -1.71 12.68
N ASP A 74 -9.41 -0.60 13.37
CA ASP A 74 -10.77 -0.17 13.76
C ASP A 74 -11.56 0.32 12.54
N ALA A 75 -10.86 0.87 11.54
CA ALA A 75 -11.46 1.40 10.32
C ALA A 75 -10.50 1.29 9.13
N ILE A 76 -11.08 1.27 7.92
CA ILE A 76 -10.36 1.42 6.67
C ILE A 76 -10.63 2.79 6.05
N LEU A 77 -9.59 3.39 5.47
CA LEU A 77 -9.72 4.58 4.63
C LEU A 77 -9.25 4.25 3.22
N VAL A 78 -10.16 4.30 2.26
CA VAL A 78 -9.84 4.06 0.84
C VAL A 78 -9.53 5.40 0.15
N LEU A 79 -8.32 5.55 -0.40
CA LEU A 79 -7.96 6.73 -1.19
C LEU A 79 -8.20 6.44 -2.67
N ASN A 80 -9.41 6.75 -3.10
CA ASN A 80 -9.96 6.36 -4.39
C ASN A 80 -9.67 7.42 -5.46
N TYR A 81 -8.39 7.66 -5.76
CA TYR A 81 -7.98 8.65 -6.76
C TYR A 81 -8.19 8.18 -8.20
N ASP A 82 -8.48 9.12 -9.09
CA ASP A 82 -8.62 8.85 -10.53
C ASP A 82 -7.35 8.24 -11.12
N LYS A 83 -7.52 7.22 -11.96
CA LYS A 83 -6.39 6.51 -12.56
C LYS A 83 -6.70 6.11 -14.00
N HIS A 84 -5.85 6.55 -14.94
CA HIS A 84 -5.99 6.25 -16.38
C HIS A 84 -7.34 6.68 -16.98
N GLY A 85 -7.90 7.80 -16.54
CA GLY A 85 -9.21 8.29 -16.99
C GLY A 85 -10.40 7.62 -16.29
N ASN A 86 -10.18 6.60 -15.48
CA ASN A 86 -11.21 6.00 -14.64
C ASN A 86 -11.37 6.83 -13.37
N LYS A 87 -12.54 7.44 -13.21
CA LYS A 87 -12.87 8.21 -12.00
C LYS A 87 -13.04 7.28 -10.82
N ASN A 88 -12.52 7.67 -9.67
CA ASN A 88 -12.67 6.92 -8.40
C ASN A 88 -12.21 5.45 -8.53
N TYR A 89 -10.99 5.22 -9.06
CA TYR A 89 -10.42 3.89 -9.32
C TYR A 89 -10.05 3.13 -8.04
#